data_AF-A0A8J4SQI6-F1
#
_entry.id   AF-A0A8J4SQI6-F1
#
_cell.length_a   1.000
_cell.length_b   1.000
_cell.length_c   1.000
_cell.angle_alpha   90.00
_cell.angle_beta   90.00
_cell.angle_gamma   90.00
#
_symmetry.space_group_name_H-M   'P 1'
#
loop_
_entity.id
_entity.type
_entity.pdbx_description
1 polymer ?
#
loop_
_entity_poly.entity_id
_entity_poly.type
_entity_poly.pdbx_seq_one_letter_code
_entity_poly.pdbx_strand_id
1 'polypeptide(L)'
;MDGLEEAFRNSGLHAGDVDLIVVTDSESILGIGDWGVGGINIAIGKLAVYTAAVGIDPSRVLPVVLDVGTNNPKLLNDPLYVGNRHERIRGEKYDQFIEAFVKETTKWFPDILLHWEDLGSVNARNIIKKYGEELLTFNDDIQGTGAVTLAAIMSGVQVTGVPLREHRVLVFGPGAAGIGNADQIRDAMMEEGLEQEEAESRFWAFDYRGILSDETEGLFEFQKPYRL
;
A
#
# COMPACT_ATOMS: atom_id res chain seq x y z
N MET A 1 -18.29 -9.12 12.68
CA MET A 1 -17.42 -8.22 13.46
C MET A 1 -16.95 -8.89 14.75
N ASP A 2 -17.80 -9.70 15.40
CA ASP A 2 -17.49 -10.41 16.66
C ASP A 2 -16.22 -11.29 16.63
N GLY A 3 -15.79 -11.78 15.46
CA GLY A 3 -14.60 -12.63 15.35
C GLY A 3 -13.24 -11.91 15.46
N LEU A 4 -13.17 -10.58 15.31
CA LEU A 4 -11.88 -9.86 15.38
C LEU A 4 -11.32 -9.84 16.81
N GLU A 5 -12.17 -9.53 17.79
CA GLU A 5 -11.76 -9.55 19.20
C GLU A 5 -11.36 -10.96 19.63
N GLU A 6 -12.09 -11.99 19.18
CA GLU A 6 -11.75 -13.38 19.45
C GLU A 6 -10.41 -13.78 18.80
N ALA A 7 -10.14 -13.33 17.56
CA ALA A 7 -8.87 -13.59 16.89
C ALA A 7 -7.68 -13.01 17.65
N PHE A 8 -7.78 -11.75 18.11
CA PHE A 8 -6.74 -11.16 18.97
C PHE A 8 -6.61 -11.88 20.31
N ARG A 9 -7.72 -12.26 20.94
CA ARG A 9 -7.70 -13.03 22.18
C ARG A 9 -7.01 -14.38 22.02
N ASN A 10 -7.23 -15.07 20.89
CA ASN A 10 -6.63 -16.35 20.59
C ASN A 10 -5.12 -16.27 20.33
N SER A 11 -4.59 -15.08 20.01
CA SER A 11 -3.13 -14.88 19.89
C SER A 11 -2.41 -14.95 21.24
N GLY A 12 -3.12 -14.69 22.35
CA GLY A 12 -2.53 -14.58 23.69
C GLY A 12 -1.66 -13.33 23.90
N LEU A 13 -1.65 -12.40 22.93
CA LEU A 13 -0.89 -11.16 22.99
C LEU A 13 -1.69 -10.07 23.71
N HIS A 14 -0.99 -9.17 24.38
CA HIS A 14 -1.53 -8.07 25.16
C HIS A 14 -0.95 -6.72 24.71
N ALA A 15 -1.52 -5.64 25.24
CA ALA A 15 -1.00 -4.30 25.02
C ALA A 15 0.49 -4.22 25.43
N GLY A 16 1.34 -3.72 24.54
CA GLY A 16 2.78 -3.64 24.74
C GLY A 16 3.56 -4.88 24.32
N ASP A 17 2.92 -5.97 23.87
CA ASP A 17 3.62 -7.14 23.34
C ASP A 17 4.03 -6.95 21.87
N VAL A 18 3.27 -6.18 21.09
CA VAL A 18 3.48 -5.97 19.65
C VAL A 18 3.71 -4.48 19.36
N ASP A 19 4.77 -4.18 18.62
CA ASP A 19 5.12 -2.82 18.16
C ASP A 19 4.80 -2.61 16.68
N LEU A 20 4.84 -3.66 15.87
CA LEU A 20 4.66 -3.59 14.42
C LEU A 20 3.76 -4.71 13.91
N ILE A 21 2.74 -4.33 13.14
CA ILE A 21 1.93 -5.26 12.36
C ILE A 21 2.15 -4.97 10.88
N VAL A 22 2.47 -6.01 10.11
CA VAL A 22 2.38 -5.97 8.64
C VAL A 22 1.09 -6.65 8.21
N VAL A 23 0.23 -5.88 7.55
CA VAL A 23 -1.11 -6.28 7.13
C VAL A 23 -1.20 -6.36 5.62
N THR A 24 -1.75 -7.45 5.11
CA THR A 24 -2.04 -7.62 3.67
C THR A 24 -3.44 -8.20 3.47
N ASP A 25 -4.12 -7.85 2.37
CA ASP A 25 -5.27 -8.61 1.85
C ASP A 25 -4.87 -9.47 0.63
N SER A 26 -3.59 -9.41 0.25
CA SER A 26 -2.94 -10.22 -0.76
C SER A 26 -3.58 -10.14 -2.14
N GLU A 27 -4.25 -9.02 -2.44
CA GLU A 27 -4.90 -8.80 -3.72
C GLU A 27 -3.90 -8.47 -4.83
N SER A 28 -2.85 -7.72 -4.51
CA SER A 28 -1.96 -7.14 -5.50
C SER A 28 -0.50 -7.45 -5.21
N ILE A 29 -0.19 -8.72 -4.87
CA ILE A 29 1.18 -9.13 -4.61
C ILE A 29 2.06 -8.83 -5.82
N LEU A 30 3.15 -8.10 -5.58
CA LEU A 30 4.00 -7.59 -6.64
C LEU A 30 4.44 -8.69 -7.63
N GLY A 31 4.05 -8.50 -8.89
CA GLY A 31 4.42 -9.39 -10.00
C GLY A 31 3.62 -10.70 -10.11
N ILE A 32 2.80 -11.06 -9.11
CA ILE A 32 2.05 -12.32 -9.09
C ILE A 32 0.56 -12.20 -8.78
N GLY A 33 0.08 -11.01 -8.40
CA GLY A 33 -1.34 -10.67 -8.28
C GLY A 33 -2.03 -11.26 -7.05
N ASP A 34 -3.28 -11.69 -7.22
CA ASP A 34 -4.16 -12.13 -6.13
C ASP A 34 -3.84 -13.56 -5.68
N TRP A 35 -3.44 -13.70 -4.41
CA TRP A 35 -3.14 -14.99 -3.77
C TRP A 35 -4.03 -15.32 -2.56
N GLY A 36 -5.04 -14.50 -2.29
CA GLY A 36 -5.92 -14.64 -1.14
C GLY A 36 -5.15 -14.89 0.16
N VAL A 37 -5.63 -15.79 1.02
CA VAL A 37 -4.97 -16.06 2.33
C VAL A 37 -3.53 -16.59 2.20
N GLY A 38 -3.17 -17.20 1.06
CA GLY A 38 -1.84 -17.74 0.81
C GLY A 38 -0.75 -16.66 0.72
N GLY A 39 -1.14 -15.40 0.51
CA GLY A 39 -0.23 -14.26 0.47
C GLY A 39 0.33 -13.82 1.84
N ILE A 40 -0.11 -14.43 2.95
CA ILE A 40 0.42 -14.15 4.30
C ILE A 40 1.96 -14.23 4.39
N ASN A 41 2.59 -15.04 3.53
CA ASN A 41 4.05 -15.15 3.47
C ASN A 41 4.76 -13.84 3.11
N ILE A 42 4.09 -12.90 2.45
CA ILE A 42 4.61 -11.55 2.22
C ILE A 42 4.77 -10.82 3.54
N ALA A 43 3.73 -10.78 4.38
CA ALA A 43 3.78 -10.12 5.68
C ALA A 43 4.86 -10.74 6.57
N ILE A 44 4.95 -12.08 6.59
CA ILE A 44 6.01 -12.80 7.31
C ILE A 44 7.40 -12.41 6.78
N GLY A 45 7.57 -12.38 5.45
CA GLY A 45 8.83 -12.01 4.81
C GLY A 45 9.27 -10.58 5.13
N LYS A 46 8.35 -9.61 5.06
CA LYS A 46 8.62 -8.21 5.44
C LYS A 46 9.08 -8.10 6.88
N LEU A 47 8.40 -8.76 7.82
CA LEU A 47 8.79 -8.77 9.23
C LEU A 47 10.17 -9.41 9.48
N ALA A 48 10.52 -10.45 8.72
CA ALA A 48 11.87 -11.01 8.75
C ALA A 48 12.92 -9.98 8.29
N VAL A 49 12.63 -9.17 7.28
CA VAL A 49 13.50 -8.06 6.84
C VAL A 49 13.59 -6.97 7.92
N TYR A 50 12.50 -6.59 8.57
CA TYR A 50 12.55 -5.66 9.72
C TYR A 50 13.49 -6.14 10.82
N THR A 51 13.42 -7.44 11.14
CA THR A 51 14.32 -8.04 12.14
C THR A 51 15.76 -8.00 11.66
N ALA A 52 16.04 -8.45 10.43
CA ALA A 52 17.39 -8.62 9.92
C ALA A 52 18.09 -7.30 9.57
N ALA A 53 17.37 -6.33 9.02
CA ALA A 53 17.93 -5.08 8.50
C ALA A 53 17.80 -3.90 9.46
N VAL A 54 16.74 -3.85 10.27
CA VAL A 54 16.45 -2.73 11.19
C VAL A 54 16.72 -3.11 12.65
N GLY A 55 16.68 -4.40 12.97
CA GLY A 55 16.91 -4.90 14.34
C GLY A 55 15.66 -4.88 15.22
N ILE A 56 14.46 -4.86 14.63
CA ILE A 56 13.22 -5.02 15.40
C ILE A 56 13.17 -6.41 16.02
N ASP A 57 12.77 -6.50 17.28
CA ASP A 57 12.63 -7.76 18.00
C ASP A 57 11.55 -8.64 17.34
N PRO A 58 11.87 -9.86 16.87
CA PRO A 58 10.91 -10.74 16.20
C PRO A 58 9.79 -11.24 17.11
N SER A 59 9.92 -11.11 18.44
CA SER A 59 8.84 -11.41 19.39
C SER A 59 7.81 -10.29 19.50
N ARG A 60 8.10 -9.10 18.93
CA ARG A 60 7.28 -7.89 19.02
C ARG A 60 6.60 -7.52 17.71
N VAL A 61 6.50 -8.47 16.79
CA VAL A 61 5.89 -8.26 15.47
C VAL A 61 4.80 -9.28 15.19
N LEU A 62 3.79 -8.89 14.41
CA LEU A 62 2.66 -9.76 14.09
C LEU A 62 2.28 -9.65 12.60
N PRO A 63 2.38 -10.73 11.80
CA PRO A 63 1.89 -10.75 10.43
C PRO A 63 0.37 -10.99 10.42
N VAL A 64 -0.35 -10.21 9.60
CA VAL A 64 -1.81 -10.32 9.47
C VAL A 64 -2.21 -10.42 8.00
N VAL A 65 -3.12 -11.35 7.71
CA VAL A 65 -3.82 -11.42 6.42
C VAL A 65 -5.32 -11.18 6.62
N LEU A 66 -5.85 -10.25 5.85
CA LEU A 66 -7.26 -9.90 5.81
C LEU A 66 -7.95 -10.67 4.68
N ASP A 67 -8.41 -11.89 4.97
CA ASP A 67 -9.06 -12.75 3.98
C ASP A 67 -10.50 -12.30 3.69
N VAL A 68 -10.64 -11.39 2.73
CA VAL A 68 -11.94 -10.90 2.22
C VAL A 68 -12.43 -11.67 0.98
N GLY A 69 -11.88 -12.86 0.73
CA GLY A 69 -12.08 -13.64 -0.50
C GLY A 69 -10.95 -13.43 -1.51
N THR A 70 -11.08 -14.07 -2.68
CA THR A 70 -10.11 -13.98 -3.77
C THR A 70 -10.83 -13.99 -5.11
N ASN A 71 -10.33 -13.20 -6.07
CA ASN A 71 -10.81 -13.21 -7.45
C ASN A 71 -9.99 -14.14 -8.34
N ASN A 72 -9.04 -14.90 -7.76
CA ASN A 72 -8.22 -15.85 -8.50
C ASN A 72 -8.99 -17.16 -8.73
N PRO A 73 -9.42 -17.46 -9.98
CA PRO A 73 -10.22 -18.65 -10.24
C PRO A 73 -9.45 -19.95 -9.98
N LYS A 74 -8.11 -19.95 -10.02
CA LYS A 74 -7.32 -21.14 -9.68
C LYS A 74 -7.48 -21.49 -8.21
N LEU A 75 -7.44 -20.49 -7.32
CA LEU A 75 -7.61 -20.69 -5.88
C LEU A 75 -9.05 -21.06 -5.53
N LEU A 76 -10.04 -20.40 -6.14
CA LEU A 76 -11.45 -20.72 -5.92
C LEU A 76 -11.78 -22.19 -6.26
N ASN A 77 -11.17 -22.71 -7.33
CA ASN A 77 -11.38 -24.09 -7.80
C ASN A 77 -10.43 -25.12 -7.17
N ASP A 78 -9.41 -24.70 -6.41
CA ASP A 78 -8.46 -25.63 -5.80
C ASP A 78 -9.06 -26.24 -4.53
N PRO A 79 -9.31 -27.56 -4.45
CA PRO A 79 -9.88 -28.19 -3.24
C PRO A 79 -9.00 -28.07 -2.00
N LEU A 80 -7.72 -27.72 -2.15
CA LEU A 80 -6.78 -27.52 -1.04
C LEU A 80 -6.67 -26.05 -0.59
N TYR A 81 -7.30 -25.11 -1.29
CA TYR A 81 -7.32 -23.72 -0.86
C TYR A 81 -8.02 -23.57 0.50
N VAL A 82 -7.30 -22.98 1.45
CA VAL A 82 -7.73 -22.86 2.87
C VAL A 82 -8.44 -21.54 3.18
N GLY A 83 -8.45 -20.59 2.24
CA GLY A 83 -9.10 -19.29 2.42
C GLY A 83 -10.57 -19.30 2.00
N ASN A 84 -11.18 -18.12 2.09
CA ASN A 84 -12.57 -17.90 1.75
C ASN A 84 -12.83 -18.14 0.26
N ARG A 85 -13.75 -19.06 -0.05
CA ARG A 85 -14.12 -19.49 -1.42
C ARG A 85 -15.23 -18.64 -2.02
N HIS A 86 -15.02 -17.34 -2.02
CA HIS A 86 -15.88 -16.39 -2.72
C HIS A 86 -15.04 -15.25 -3.30
N GLU A 87 -15.62 -14.55 -4.27
CA GLU A 87 -15.02 -13.33 -4.82
C GLU A 87 -14.79 -12.28 -3.73
N ARG A 88 -13.82 -11.40 -3.96
CA ARG A 88 -13.44 -10.37 -2.99
C ARG A 88 -14.61 -9.48 -2.62
N ILE A 89 -14.80 -9.24 -1.32
CA ILE A 89 -15.72 -8.23 -0.81
C ILE A 89 -15.17 -6.84 -1.18
N ARG A 90 -16.05 -5.96 -1.67
CA ARG A 90 -15.71 -4.62 -2.17
C ARG A 90 -16.59 -3.53 -1.57
N GLY A 91 -16.16 -2.28 -1.76
CA GLY A 91 -16.92 -1.08 -1.42
C GLY A 91 -17.18 -1.00 0.08
N GLU A 92 -18.36 -0.49 0.44
CA GLU A 92 -18.71 -0.17 1.83
C GLU A 92 -18.50 -1.34 2.82
N LYS A 93 -18.77 -2.58 2.39
CA LYS A 93 -18.54 -3.75 3.25
C LYS A 93 -17.07 -4.00 3.56
N TYR A 94 -16.18 -3.75 2.58
CA TYR A 94 -14.74 -3.81 2.79
C TYR A 94 -14.30 -2.68 3.71
N ASP A 95 -14.79 -1.45 3.47
CA ASP A 95 -14.44 -0.28 4.27
C ASP A 95 -14.85 -0.44 5.74
N GLN A 96 -16.05 -0.97 6.00
CA GLN A 96 -16.54 -1.31 7.35
C GLN A 96 -15.68 -2.39 8.01
N PHE A 97 -15.21 -3.38 7.26
CA PHE A 97 -14.33 -4.42 7.78
C PHE A 97 -12.96 -3.85 8.17
N ILE A 98 -12.35 -3.01 7.31
CA ILE A 98 -11.10 -2.34 7.63
C ILE A 98 -11.25 -1.43 8.85
N GLU A 99 -12.34 -0.67 8.96
CA GLU A 99 -12.61 0.18 10.12
C GLU A 99 -12.71 -0.63 11.41
N ALA A 100 -13.43 -1.75 11.38
CA ALA A 100 -13.51 -2.66 12.52
C ALA A 100 -12.14 -3.24 12.89
N PHE A 101 -11.34 -3.65 11.89
CA PHE A 101 -9.98 -4.15 12.10
C PHE A 101 -9.07 -3.08 12.73
N VAL A 102 -9.03 -1.88 12.17
CA VAL A 102 -8.22 -0.77 12.67
C VAL A 102 -8.62 -0.42 14.10
N LYS A 103 -9.93 -0.32 14.38
CA LYS A 103 -10.45 0.01 15.71
C LYS A 103 -10.09 -1.04 16.76
N GLU A 104 -10.23 -2.34 16.45
CA GLU A 104 -9.85 -3.37 17.42
C GLU A 104 -8.33 -3.45 17.55
N THR A 105 -7.57 -3.31 16.45
CA THR A 105 -6.10 -3.33 16.50
C THR A 105 -5.56 -2.22 17.41
N THR A 106 -6.04 -0.98 17.27
CA THR A 106 -5.58 0.16 18.09
C THR A 106 -6.09 0.11 19.53
N LYS A 107 -7.22 -0.56 19.79
CA LYS A 107 -7.67 -0.82 21.16
C LYS A 107 -6.79 -1.87 21.86
N TRP A 108 -6.37 -2.91 21.15
CA TRP A 108 -5.51 -3.97 21.69
C TRP A 108 -4.05 -3.54 21.80
N PHE A 109 -3.55 -2.79 20.82
CA PHE A 109 -2.18 -2.31 20.73
C PHE A 109 -2.19 -0.79 20.45
N PRO A 110 -2.26 0.07 21.49
CA PRO A 110 -2.44 1.51 21.30
C PRO A 110 -1.31 2.24 20.57
N ASP A 111 -0.06 1.79 20.73
CA ASP A 111 1.13 2.42 20.17
C ASP A 111 1.64 1.71 18.90
N ILE A 112 0.78 0.92 18.26
CA ILE A 112 1.15 0.05 17.15
C ILE A 112 1.52 0.82 15.87
N LEU A 113 2.61 0.41 15.22
CA LEU A 113 2.88 0.76 13.83
C LEU A 113 2.13 -0.19 12.89
N LEU A 114 1.19 0.35 12.11
CA LEU A 114 0.48 -0.40 11.07
C LEU A 114 1.11 -0.20 9.69
N HIS A 115 1.75 -1.24 9.18
CA HIS A 115 2.32 -1.30 7.83
C HIS A 115 1.36 -2.06 6.92
N TRP A 116 0.85 -1.40 5.88
CA TRP A 116 0.03 -2.04 4.84
C TRP A 116 0.85 -2.48 3.63
N GLU A 117 0.62 -3.70 3.15
CA GLU A 117 1.40 -4.31 2.07
C GLU A 117 0.50 -5.07 1.08
N ASP A 118 0.78 -4.93 -0.22
CA ASP A 118 0.20 -5.72 -1.31
C ASP A 118 -1.34 -5.70 -1.37
N LEU A 119 -1.92 -4.55 -1.00
CA LEU A 119 -3.37 -4.31 -1.07
C LEU A 119 -3.82 -3.96 -2.49
N GLY A 120 -5.10 -4.20 -2.80
CA GLY A 120 -5.73 -3.67 -4.00
C GLY A 120 -5.50 -2.15 -4.14
N SER A 121 -5.06 -1.68 -5.31
CA SER A 121 -4.56 -0.30 -5.48
C SER A 121 -5.50 0.80 -4.98
N VAL A 122 -6.80 0.66 -5.23
CA VAL A 122 -7.83 1.61 -4.74
C VAL A 122 -7.97 1.55 -3.23
N ASN A 123 -7.99 0.34 -2.66
CA ASN A 123 -8.10 0.12 -1.22
C ASN A 123 -6.88 0.69 -0.49
N ALA A 124 -5.67 0.41 -0.97
CA ALA A 124 -4.42 0.94 -0.42
C ALA A 124 -4.47 2.47 -0.27
N ARG A 125 -4.89 3.16 -1.35
CA ARG A 125 -5.02 4.61 -1.39
C ARG A 125 -6.10 5.14 -0.44
N ASN A 126 -7.26 4.50 -0.40
CA ASN A 126 -8.35 4.90 0.48
C ASN A 126 -7.99 4.75 1.96
N ILE A 127 -7.30 3.66 2.32
CA ILE A 127 -6.85 3.39 3.68
C ILE A 127 -5.86 4.46 4.15
N ILE A 128 -4.82 4.76 3.35
CA ILE A 128 -3.85 5.79 3.70
C ILE A 128 -4.50 7.17 3.76
N LYS A 129 -5.41 7.50 2.83
CA LYS A 129 -6.17 8.75 2.89
C LYS A 129 -7.03 8.87 4.15
N LYS A 130 -7.62 7.77 4.63
CA LYS A 130 -8.51 7.77 5.79
C LYS A 130 -7.75 7.79 7.12
N TYR A 131 -6.65 7.06 7.23
CA TYR A 131 -5.99 6.80 8.52
C TYR A 131 -4.59 7.41 8.65
N GLY A 132 -3.96 7.86 7.56
CA GLY A 132 -2.56 8.27 7.55
C GLY A 132 -2.24 9.52 8.37
N GLU A 133 -3.21 10.40 8.63
CA GLU A 133 -3.02 11.57 9.48
C GLU A 133 -3.33 11.30 10.96
N GLU A 134 -4.09 10.26 11.26
CA GLU A 134 -4.61 9.98 12.62
C GLU A 134 -3.86 8.87 13.34
N LEU A 135 -3.29 7.92 12.59
CA LEU A 135 -2.66 6.72 13.14
C LEU A 135 -1.17 6.65 12.76
N LEU A 136 -0.39 5.94 13.58
CA LEU A 136 0.96 5.54 13.22
C LEU A 136 0.90 4.44 12.14
N THR A 137 0.74 4.86 10.88
CA THR A 137 0.53 3.93 9.78
C THR A 137 1.12 4.42 8.47
N PHE A 138 1.52 3.48 7.61
CA PHE A 138 1.96 3.77 6.25
C PHE A 138 1.75 2.56 5.34
N ASN A 139 1.80 2.77 4.03
CA ASN A 139 1.79 1.72 3.03
C ASN A 139 3.12 1.71 2.28
N ASP A 140 3.82 0.58 2.27
CA ASP A 140 5.17 0.49 1.69
C ASP A 140 5.15 0.53 0.16
N ASP A 141 4.11 -0.01 -0.49
CA ASP A 141 3.95 0.06 -1.94
C ASP A 141 3.82 1.49 -2.46
N ILE A 142 3.15 2.37 -1.70
CA ILE A 142 2.94 3.77 -2.06
C ILE A 142 4.08 4.63 -1.52
N GLN A 143 4.32 4.60 -0.21
CA GLN A 143 5.21 5.53 0.48
C GLN A 143 6.65 5.03 0.51
N GLY A 144 6.87 3.74 0.79
CA GLY A 144 8.21 3.15 0.83
C GLY A 144 8.88 3.11 -0.55
N THR A 145 8.13 2.65 -1.56
CA THR A 145 8.57 2.64 -2.97
C THR A 145 8.83 4.07 -3.46
N GLY A 146 7.97 5.03 -3.09
CA GLY A 146 8.17 6.44 -3.40
C GLY A 146 9.49 6.97 -2.84
N ALA A 147 9.77 6.66 -1.57
CA ALA A 147 10.94 7.19 -0.88
C ALA A 147 12.25 6.67 -1.49
N VAL A 148 12.33 5.36 -1.74
CA VAL A 148 13.53 4.77 -2.37
C VAL A 148 13.69 5.21 -3.83
N THR A 149 12.58 5.39 -4.56
CA THR A 149 12.61 5.90 -5.94
C THR A 149 13.12 7.33 -5.99
N LEU A 150 12.62 8.20 -5.10
CA LEU A 150 13.06 9.59 -5.00
C LEU A 150 14.53 9.66 -4.61
N ALA A 151 15.00 8.86 -3.64
CA ALA A 151 16.41 8.82 -3.26
C ALA A 151 17.34 8.44 -4.44
N ALA A 152 16.92 7.48 -5.27
CA ALA A 152 17.64 7.12 -6.49
C ALA A 152 17.66 8.26 -7.52
N ILE A 153 16.52 8.93 -7.73
CA ILE A 153 16.42 10.09 -8.63
C ILE A 153 17.30 11.23 -8.15
N MET A 154 17.28 11.57 -6.86
CA MET A 154 18.13 12.62 -6.27
C MET A 154 19.62 12.31 -6.46
N SER A 155 20.00 11.04 -6.36
CA SER A 155 21.37 10.62 -6.67
C SER A 155 21.72 10.88 -8.14
N GLY A 156 20.78 10.64 -9.06
CA GLY A 156 20.91 11.01 -10.48
C GLY A 156 21.01 12.51 -10.71
N VAL A 157 20.18 13.32 -10.03
CA VAL A 157 20.19 14.79 -10.08
C VAL A 157 21.56 15.36 -9.70
N GLN A 158 22.20 14.80 -8.67
CA GLN A 158 23.56 15.21 -8.27
C GLN A 158 24.60 14.98 -9.37
N VAL A 159 24.42 13.93 -10.18
CA VAL A 159 25.33 13.60 -11.29
C VAL A 159 25.05 14.47 -12.51
N THR A 160 23.78 14.73 -12.84
CA THR A 160 23.41 15.53 -14.01
C THR A 160 23.61 17.03 -13.80
N GLY A 161 23.51 17.51 -12.55
CA GLY A 161 23.52 18.92 -12.21
C GLY A 161 22.28 19.70 -12.67
N VAL A 162 21.27 19.00 -13.21
CA VAL A 162 19.99 19.59 -13.61
C VAL A 162 19.07 19.56 -12.39
N PRO A 163 18.47 20.69 -11.96
CA PRO A 163 17.55 20.71 -10.82
C PRO A 163 16.38 19.74 -10.99
N LEU A 164 15.85 19.16 -9.89
CA LEU A 164 14.76 18.19 -9.97
C LEU A 164 13.54 18.80 -10.67
N ARG A 165 13.19 20.05 -10.32
CA ARG A 165 12.09 20.82 -10.92
C ARG A 165 12.17 21.03 -12.44
N GLU A 166 13.33 20.82 -13.06
CA GLU A 166 13.51 20.94 -14.51
C GLU A 166 13.29 19.60 -15.25
N HIS A 167 13.16 18.49 -14.53
CA HIS A 167 12.94 17.18 -15.11
C HIS A 167 11.49 17.00 -15.60
N ARG A 168 11.32 16.04 -16.51
CA ARG A 168 10.03 15.57 -17.03
C ARG A 168 9.96 14.07 -16.78
N VAL A 169 8.83 13.60 -16.25
CA VAL A 169 8.69 12.24 -15.72
C VAL A 169 7.55 11.51 -16.43
N LEU A 170 7.85 10.34 -16.99
CA LEU A 170 6.84 9.42 -17.50
C LEU A 170 6.68 8.27 -16.51
N VAL A 171 5.48 8.11 -15.96
CA VAL A 171 5.10 7.01 -15.06
C VAL A 171 4.53 5.88 -15.90
N PHE A 172 5.36 4.86 -16.15
CA PHE A 172 4.92 3.65 -16.86
C PHE A 172 4.36 2.63 -15.87
N GLY A 173 3.04 2.54 -15.78
CA GLY A 173 2.32 1.76 -14.76
C GLY A 173 1.77 2.63 -13.63
N PRO A 174 0.64 3.35 -13.83
CA PRO A 174 0.03 4.27 -12.88
C PRO A 174 -0.88 3.53 -11.89
N GLY A 175 -0.39 2.44 -11.30
CA GLY A 175 -1.02 1.78 -10.15
C GLY A 175 -0.74 2.55 -8.84
N ALA A 176 -1.05 1.95 -7.69
CA ALA A 176 -0.82 2.59 -6.39
C ALA A 176 0.65 3.03 -6.20
N ALA A 177 1.60 2.15 -6.50
CA ALA A 177 3.03 2.40 -6.40
C ALA A 177 3.54 3.43 -7.42
N GLY A 178 3.20 3.27 -8.70
CA GLY A 178 3.68 4.19 -9.75
C GLY A 178 3.21 5.62 -9.54
N ILE A 179 1.95 5.81 -9.17
CA ILE A 179 1.45 7.13 -8.78
C ILE A 179 2.06 7.57 -7.44
N GLY A 180 2.37 6.65 -6.52
CA GLY A 180 2.97 7.01 -5.21
C GLY A 180 4.37 7.60 -5.38
N ASN A 181 5.13 7.03 -6.32
CA ASN A 181 6.39 7.60 -6.76
C ASN A 181 6.19 8.99 -7.36
N ALA A 182 5.19 9.16 -8.24
CA ALA A 182 4.89 10.45 -8.84
C ALA A 182 4.56 11.52 -7.79
N ASP A 183 3.74 11.16 -6.79
CA ASP A 183 3.35 12.04 -5.68
C ASP A 183 4.58 12.56 -4.93
N GLN A 184 5.49 11.67 -4.51
CA GLN A 184 6.68 12.10 -3.77
C GLN A 184 7.68 12.87 -4.62
N ILE A 185 7.83 12.55 -5.90
CA ILE A 185 8.69 13.32 -6.80
C ILE A 185 8.09 14.70 -7.04
N ARG A 186 6.76 14.80 -7.23
CA ARG A 186 6.05 16.09 -7.36
C ARG A 186 6.25 16.92 -6.10
N ASP A 187 6.05 16.34 -4.92
CA ASP A 187 6.20 17.05 -3.64
C ASP A 187 7.65 17.55 -3.46
N ALA A 188 8.64 16.75 -3.85
CA ALA A 188 10.04 17.19 -3.85
C ALA A 188 10.32 18.32 -4.87
N MET A 189 9.67 18.33 -6.03
CA MET A 189 9.74 19.46 -6.97
C MET A 189 9.09 20.72 -6.38
N MET A 190 8.02 20.58 -5.59
CA MET A 190 7.39 21.70 -4.89
C MET A 190 8.30 22.25 -3.77
N GLU A 191 9.05 21.40 -3.07
CA GLU A 191 10.09 21.83 -2.13
C GLU A 191 11.22 22.63 -2.81
N GLU A 192 11.48 22.40 -4.12
CA GLU A 192 12.38 23.23 -4.94
C GLU A 192 11.72 24.52 -5.50
N GLY A 193 10.49 24.81 -5.07
CA GLY A 193 9.78 26.07 -5.33
C GLY A 193 8.82 26.04 -6.52
N LEU A 194 8.44 24.87 -7.05
CA LEU A 194 7.33 24.79 -7.99
C LEU A 194 5.98 24.87 -7.26
N GLU A 195 5.02 25.54 -7.89
CA GLU A 195 3.61 25.42 -7.51
C GLU A 195 3.08 24.04 -7.91
N GLN A 196 2.04 23.55 -7.24
CA GLN A 196 1.51 22.21 -7.45
C GLN A 196 1.13 21.94 -8.92
N GLU A 197 0.40 22.86 -9.57
CA GLU A 197 -0.02 22.71 -10.97
C GLU A 197 1.19 22.66 -11.93
N GLU A 198 2.23 23.45 -11.65
CA GLU A 198 3.46 23.41 -12.45
C GLU A 198 4.19 22.09 -12.25
N ALA A 199 4.31 21.61 -11.00
CA ALA A 199 4.93 20.33 -10.70
C ALA A 199 4.17 19.18 -11.38
N GLU A 200 2.84 19.13 -11.28
CA GLU A 200 1.98 18.12 -11.91
C GLU A 200 2.11 18.13 -13.44
N SER A 201 2.26 19.31 -14.07
CA SER A 201 2.47 19.43 -15.53
C SER A 201 3.77 18.79 -16.05
N ARG A 202 4.70 18.42 -15.15
CA ARG A 202 5.95 17.72 -15.51
C ARG A 202 5.79 16.21 -15.64
N PHE A 203 4.60 15.67 -15.36
CA PHE A 203 4.34 14.25 -15.30
C PHE A 203 3.37 13.79 -16.39
N TRP A 204 3.56 12.56 -16.84
CA TRP A 204 2.60 11.84 -17.68
C TRP A 204 2.46 10.41 -17.17
N ALA A 205 1.24 9.92 -17.07
CA ALA A 205 0.97 8.52 -16.76
C ALA A 205 0.67 7.70 -18.03
N PHE A 206 1.23 6.49 -18.13
CA PHE A 206 1.02 5.58 -19.25
C PHE A 206 0.72 4.15 -18.77
N ASP A 207 -0.34 3.54 -19.30
CA ASP A 207 -0.62 2.10 -19.14
C ASP A 207 -1.15 1.43 -20.42
N TYR A 208 -1.77 0.26 -20.29
CA TYR A 208 -2.34 -0.48 -21.41
C TYR A 208 -3.41 0.30 -22.20
N ARG A 209 -3.97 1.37 -21.62
CA ARG A 209 -4.91 2.30 -22.25
C ARG A 209 -4.19 3.39 -23.07
N GLY A 210 -2.86 3.48 -22.99
CA GLY A 210 -2.05 4.55 -23.58
C GLY A 210 -1.65 5.61 -22.55
N ILE A 211 -1.33 6.83 -23.03
CA ILE A 211 -1.15 8.00 -22.14
C ILE A 211 -2.52 8.33 -21.55
N LEU A 212 -2.59 8.46 -20.23
CA LEU A 212 -3.82 8.86 -19.55
C LEU A 212 -4.16 10.31 -19.92
N SER A 213 -5.42 10.56 -20.26
CA SER A 213 -5.97 11.87 -20.60
C SER A 213 -7.35 12.06 -20.00
N ASP A 214 -7.92 13.27 -20.08
CA ASP A 214 -9.33 13.52 -19.72
C ASP A 214 -10.35 12.60 -20.43
N GLU A 215 -10.00 12.06 -21.60
CA GLU A 215 -10.85 11.14 -22.38
C GLU A 215 -10.70 9.68 -21.95
N THR A 216 -9.74 9.36 -21.07
CA THR A 216 -9.51 7.99 -20.64
C THR A 216 -10.65 7.51 -19.74
N GLU A 217 -11.38 6.49 -20.19
CA GLU A 217 -12.43 5.87 -19.39
C GLU A 217 -11.86 5.13 -18.16
N GLY A 218 -12.59 5.20 -17.05
CA GLY A 218 -12.24 4.46 -15.83
C GLY A 218 -10.97 4.96 -15.13
N LEU A 219 -10.65 6.25 -15.23
CA LEU A 219 -9.58 6.84 -14.42
C LEU A 219 -9.92 6.78 -12.93
N PHE A 220 -8.97 6.31 -12.13
CA PHE A 220 -9.06 6.44 -10.68
C PHE A 220 -8.75 7.87 -10.24
N GLU A 221 -9.33 8.33 -9.13
CA GLU A 221 -9.10 9.69 -8.63
C GLU A 221 -7.61 10.00 -8.42
N PHE A 222 -6.83 9.03 -7.93
CA PHE A 222 -5.39 9.21 -7.71
C PHE A 222 -4.57 9.28 -9.01
N GLN A 223 -5.12 8.84 -10.15
CA GLN A 223 -4.45 8.96 -11.46
C GLN A 223 -4.66 10.34 -12.08
N LYS A 224 -5.74 11.03 -11.69
CA LYS A 224 -6.17 12.27 -12.34
C LYS A 224 -5.10 13.36 -12.36
N PRO A 225 -4.32 13.62 -11.31
CA PRO A 225 -3.31 14.68 -11.34
C PRO A 225 -2.24 14.52 -12.45
N TYR A 226 -2.06 13.31 -12.98
CA TYR A 226 -0.98 12.97 -13.93
C TYR A 226 -1.48 12.61 -15.33
N ARG A 227 -2.72 13.02 -15.65
CA ARG A 227 -3.31 12.86 -16.97
C ARG A 227 -3.01 14.08 -17.85
N LEU A 228 -2.96 13.86 -19.15
CA LEU A 228 -2.83 14.89 -20.18
C LEU A 228 -4.12 15.69 -20.36
#